data_AF-A0A4R7FXT0-F1
#
_entry.id   AF-A0A4R7FXT0-F1
#
_cell.length_a   1.000
_cell.length_b   1.000
_cell.length_c   1.000
_cell.angle_alpha   90.00
_cell.angle_beta   90.00
_cell.angle_gamma   90.00
#
_symmetry.space_group_name_H-M   'P 1'
#
loop_
_entity.id
_entity.type
_entity.pdbx_description
1 polymer ?
#
loop_
_entity_poly.entity_id
_entity_poly.type
_entity_poly.pdbx_seq_one_letter_code
_entity_poly.pdbx_strand_id
1 'polypeptide(L)'
;MLNDKHDLLVHYDEESQKLILYSVRTAETSELRKKEFDGVAPEVEYFQSMPAEEAEMKLGRLVFSLLDLGASRKIGIRDYETEADAAQARFVEELEEQVKTNDPDAQYQLFMHLHSCAMANYSLADLSRAESLLLAAVAQGHEGALSSLENWPILKAMAEKRIKRGPEA
;
A
#
# COMPACT_ATOMS: atom_id res chain seq x y z
N MET A 1 -21.52 2.44 -42.83
CA MET A 1 -20.87 3.44 -41.96
C MET A 1 -19.64 2.76 -41.39
N LEU A 2 -18.42 3.24 -41.67
CA LEU A 2 -17.28 2.80 -40.88
C LEU A 2 -17.53 3.31 -39.46
N ASN A 3 -17.65 2.40 -38.50
CA ASN A 3 -17.66 2.75 -37.09
C ASN A 3 -16.28 3.34 -36.78
N ASP A 4 -16.18 4.67 -36.82
CA ASP A 4 -15.01 5.36 -36.30
C ASP A 4 -14.82 4.86 -34.86
N LYS A 5 -13.66 4.27 -34.55
CA LYS A 5 -13.36 3.82 -33.20
C LYS A 5 -13.13 5.06 -32.33
N HIS A 6 -13.70 5.04 -31.14
CA HIS A 6 -13.54 6.09 -30.15
C HIS A 6 -12.93 5.51 -28.88
N ASP A 7 -12.05 6.29 -28.28
CA ASP A 7 -11.51 6.05 -26.96
C ASP A 7 -12.32 6.87 -25.95
N LEU A 8 -12.48 6.30 -24.75
CA LEU A 8 -12.95 7.05 -23.59
C LEU A 8 -11.73 7.58 -22.84
N LEU A 9 -11.59 8.89 -22.77
CA LEU A 9 -10.58 9.56 -21.95
C LEU A 9 -11.24 10.13 -20.71
N VAL A 10 -10.75 9.72 -19.54
CA VAL A 10 -11.12 10.30 -18.24
C VAL A 10 -10.04 11.30 -17.86
N HIS A 11 -10.38 12.59 -17.86
CA HIS A 11 -9.51 13.66 -17.40
C HIS A 11 -10.00 14.18 -16.05
N TYR A 12 -9.12 14.14 -15.04
CA TYR A 12 -9.35 14.87 -13.81
C TYR A 12 -8.63 16.21 -13.87
N ASP A 13 -9.43 17.27 -14.06
CA ASP A 13 -8.98 18.65 -13.95
C ASP A 13 -8.94 19.03 -12.48
N GLU A 14 -7.74 18.93 -11.90
CA GLU A 14 -7.52 19.17 -10.48
C GLU A 14 -7.70 20.66 -10.12
N GLU A 15 -7.41 21.59 -11.03
CA GLU A 15 -7.57 23.03 -10.76
C GLU A 15 -9.05 23.38 -10.62
N SER A 16 -9.89 22.87 -11.53
CA SER A 16 -11.33 23.13 -11.49
C SER A 16 -12.13 22.09 -10.69
N GLN A 17 -11.46 21.05 -10.17
CA GLN A 17 -12.04 19.93 -9.42
C GLN A 17 -13.15 19.22 -10.21
N LYS A 18 -12.88 18.91 -11.48
CA LYS A 18 -13.86 18.30 -12.40
C LYS A 18 -13.33 17.01 -13.02
N LEU A 19 -14.22 16.02 -13.08
CA LEU A 19 -14.05 14.86 -13.96
C LEU A 19 -14.69 15.17 -15.30
N ILE A 20 -13.88 15.14 -16.35
CA ILE A 20 -14.31 15.38 -17.72
C ILE A 20 -14.13 14.08 -18.50
N LEU A 21 -15.23 13.57 -19.05
CA LEU A 21 -15.27 12.36 -19.84
C LEU A 21 -15.34 12.75 -21.32
N TYR A 22 -14.29 12.45 -22.07
CA TYR A 22 -14.26 12.70 -23.50
C TYR A 22 -14.44 11.40 -24.28
N SER A 23 -15.28 11.42 -25.30
CA SER A 23 -15.29 10.42 -26.36
C SER A 23 -14.52 11.00 -27.55
N VAL A 24 -13.31 10.50 -27.78
CA VAL A 24 -12.36 11.05 -28.76
C VAL A 24 -12.06 9.98 -29.80
N ARG A 25 -11.90 10.34 -31.07
CA ARG A 25 -11.54 9.37 -32.10
C ARG A 25 -10.19 8.72 -31.76
N THR A 26 -10.09 7.40 -31.86
CA THR A 26 -8.88 6.62 -31.53
C THR A 26 -7.62 7.09 -32.29
N ALA A 27 -7.80 7.68 -33.48
CA ALA A 27 -6.72 8.26 -34.27
C ALA A 27 -6.08 9.49 -33.58
N GLU A 28 -6.89 10.29 -32.88
CA GLU A 28 -6.47 11.54 -32.23
C GLU A 28 -5.74 11.30 -30.90
N THR A 29 -5.98 10.16 -30.26
CA THR A 29 -5.32 9.71 -29.01
C THR A 29 -4.11 8.80 -29.25
N SER A 30 -3.76 8.53 -30.51
CA SER A 30 -2.73 7.54 -30.87
C SER A 30 -1.32 7.87 -30.36
N GLU A 31 -0.95 9.15 -30.34
CA GLU A 31 0.35 9.60 -29.84
C GLU A 31 0.44 9.56 -28.30
N LEU A 32 -0.69 9.64 -27.58
CA LEU A 32 -0.72 9.45 -26.13
C LEU A 32 -0.42 8.00 -25.78
N ARG A 33 -1.14 7.04 -26.39
CA ARG A 33 -0.94 5.60 -26.15
C ARG A 33 0.47 5.09 -26.47
N LYS A 34 1.17 5.73 -27.42
CA LYS A 34 2.55 5.35 -27.76
C LYS A 34 3.59 5.80 -26.74
N LYS A 35 3.31 6.87 -26.00
CA LYS A 35 4.25 7.51 -25.07
C LYS A 35 4.06 7.05 -23.64
N GLU A 36 2.81 6.77 -23.27
CA GLU A 36 2.44 6.34 -21.93
C GLU A 36 2.59 4.82 -21.76
N PHE A 37 2.97 4.40 -20.56
CA PHE A 37 2.93 2.99 -20.15
C PHE A 37 1.46 2.55 -20.04
N ASP A 38 1.10 1.35 -20.53
CA ASP A 38 -0.29 0.84 -20.56
C ASP A 38 -0.99 0.81 -19.18
N GLY A 39 -0.25 1.04 -18.09
CA GLY A 39 -0.80 1.21 -16.76
C GLY A 39 -1.50 -0.05 -16.28
N VAL A 40 -2.73 0.10 -15.79
CA VAL A 40 -3.61 -1.01 -15.39
C VAL A 40 -4.57 -1.30 -16.54
N ALA A 41 -4.34 -2.39 -17.26
CA ALA A 41 -5.11 -2.81 -18.44
C ALA A 41 -5.86 -4.14 -18.17
N PRO A 42 -6.98 -4.11 -17.43
CA PRO A 42 -7.80 -5.31 -17.22
C PRO A 42 -8.52 -5.70 -18.50
N GLU A 43 -8.52 -7.00 -18.81
CA GLU A 43 -9.22 -7.56 -19.97
C GLU A 43 -10.73 -7.36 -19.85
N VAL A 44 -11.41 -7.14 -20.98
CA VAL A 44 -12.87 -6.93 -20.99
C VAL A 44 -13.60 -8.20 -20.52
N GLU A 45 -13.08 -9.37 -20.86
CA GLU A 45 -13.60 -10.67 -20.46
C GLU A 45 -13.66 -10.83 -18.94
N TYR A 46 -12.76 -10.20 -18.19
CA TYR A 46 -12.79 -10.21 -16.73
C TYR A 46 -14.11 -9.63 -16.20
N PHE A 47 -14.54 -8.47 -16.72
CA PHE A 47 -15.79 -7.83 -16.31
C PHE A 47 -17.03 -8.54 -16.85
N GLN A 48 -16.94 -9.16 -18.02
CA GLN A 48 -18.04 -9.96 -18.57
C GLN A 48 -18.31 -11.24 -17.77
N SER A 49 -17.32 -11.70 -17.00
CA SER A 49 -17.43 -12.91 -16.18
C SER A 49 -18.20 -12.74 -14.86
N MET A 50 -18.63 -11.52 -14.51
CA MET A 50 -19.31 -11.20 -13.26
C MET A 50 -20.66 -10.49 -13.48
N PRO A 51 -21.55 -10.42 -12.46
CA PRO A 51 -22.80 -9.66 -12.55
C PRO A 51 -22.56 -8.19 -12.90
N ALA A 52 -23.49 -7.59 -13.65
CA ALA A 52 -23.34 -6.22 -14.18
C ALA A 52 -23.06 -5.17 -13.07
N GLU A 53 -23.79 -5.22 -11.96
CA GLU A 53 -23.57 -4.33 -10.82
C GLU A 53 -22.15 -4.47 -10.22
N GLU A 54 -21.66 -5.71 -10.09
CA GLU A 54 -20.32 -5.96 -9.58
C GLU A 54 -19.25 -5.45 -10.55
N ALA A 55 -19.44 -5.65 -11.85
CA ALA A 55 -18.54 -5.13 -12.89
C ALA A 55 -18.47 -3.60 -12.87
N GLU A 56 -19.62 -2.93 -12.80
CA GLU A 56 -19.73 -1.47 -12.71
C GLU A 56 -19.04 -0.94 -11.45
N MET A 57 -19.30 -1.56 -10.29
CA MET A 57 -18.65 -1.18 -9.03
C MET A 57 -17.13 -1.36 -9.07
N LYS A 58 -16.63 -2.48 -9.61
CA LYS A 58 -15.19 -2.74 -9.70
C LYS A 58 -14.49 -1.79 -10.66
N LEU A 59 -15.08 -1.55 -11.83
CA LEU A 59 -14.53 -0.63 -12.81
C LEU A 59 -14.52 0.80 -12.26
N GLY A 60 -15.63 1.25 -11.66
CA GLY A 60 -15.71 2.55 -11.00
C GLY A 60 -14.66 2.71 -9.90
N ARG A 61 -14.53 1.71 -9.01
CA ARG A 61 -13.50 1.70 -7.96
C ARG A 61 -12.09 1.80 -8.53
N LEU A 62 -11.79 1.05 -9.59
CA LEU A 62 -10.48 1.10 -10.24
C LEU A 62 -10.19 2.50 -10.78
N VAL A 63 -11.13 3.09 -11.53
CA VAL A 63 -10.99 4.43 -12.10
C VAL A 63 -10.75 5.47 -11.00
N PHE A 64 -11.56 5.48 -9.94
CA PHE A 64 -11.37 6.43 -8.83
C PHE A 64 -10.04 6.24 -8.11
N SER A 65 -9.59 4.99 -7.91
CA SER A 65 -8.30 4.73 -7.28
C SER A 65 -7.13 5.21 -8.12
N LEU A 66 -7.21 5.09 -9.46
CA LEU A 66 -6.17 5.59 -10.37
C LEU A 66 -6.14 7.12 -10.41
N LEU A 67 -7.30 7.77 -10.41
CA LEU A 67 -7.40 9.22 -10.32
C LEU A 67 -6.80 9.74 -9.00
N ASP A 68 -7.16 9.09 -7.89
CA ASP A 68 -6.63 9.45 -6.58
C ASP A 68 -5.13 9.16 -6.46
N LEU A 69 -4.58 8.15 -7.13
CA LEU A 69 -3.13 7.85 -7.05
C LEU A 69 -2.27 9.05 -7.46
N GLY A 70 -2.62 9.73 -8.57
CA GLY A 70 -1.86 10.85 -9.12
C GLY A 70 -2.26 12.23 -8.61
N ALA A 71 -3.40 12.36 -7.93
CA ALA A 71 -3.94 13.64 -7.49
C ALA A 71 -3.25 14.19 -6.23
N SER A 72 -3.04 15.51 -6.20
CA SER A 72 -2.64 16.25 -4.99
C SER A 72 -3.81 16.38 -4.00
N ARG A 73 -5.03 16.52 -4.52
CA ARG A 73 -6.30 16.54 -3.80
C ARG A 73 -7.14 15.34 -4.22
N LYS A 74 -7.24 14.37 -3.31
CA LYS A 74 -8.02 13.15 -3.48
C LYS A 74 -9.52 13.46 -3.59
N ILE A 75 -10.21 12.74 -4.47
CA ILE A 75 -11.66 12.73 -4.63
C ILE A 75 -12.30 12.15 -3.37
N GLY A 76 -11.65 11.17 -2.73
CA GLY A 76 -12.04 10.70 -1.39
C GLY A 76 -13.34 9.89 -1.38
N ILE A 77 -13.63 9.15 -2.46
CA ILE A 77 -14.82 8.28 -2.55
C ILE A 77 -14.73 7.11 -1.55
N ARG A 78 -13.52 6.74 -1.17
CA ARG A 78 -13.24 5.81 -0.08
C ARG A 78 -12.42 6.50 0.99
N ASP A 79 -12.63 6.04 2.22
CA ASP A 79 -11.75 6.37 3.32
C ASP A 79 -10.49 5.49 3.22
N TYR A 80 -9.59 5.90 2.33
CA TYR A 80 -8.35 5.17 2.04
C TYR A 80 -7.46 5.05 3.27
N GLU A 81 -7.50 6.04 4.16
CA GLU A 81 -6.76 6.04 5.42
C GLU A 81 -7.30 4.94 6.34
N THR A 82 -8.61 4.93 6.59
CA THR A 82 -9.25 3.88 7.40
C THR A 82 -9.11 2.48 6.77
N GLU A 83 -9.22 2.34 5.45
CA GLU A 83 -9.02 1.05 4.78
C GLU A 83 -7.57 0.56 4.86
N ALA A 84 -6.59 1.46 4.73
CA ALA A 84 -5.18 1.13 4.89
C ALA A 84 -4.88 0.73 6.35
N ASP A 85 -5.42 1.46 7.32
CA ASP A 85 -5.30 1.15 8.75
C ASP A 85 -5.92 -0.23 9.06
N ALA A 86 -7.09 -0.52 8.50
CA ALA A 86 -7.74 -1.83 8.68
C ALA A 86 -6.99 -2.97 7.98
N ALA A 87 -6.35 -2.72 6.84
CA ALA A 87 -5.48 -3.71 6.19
C ALA A 87 -4.20 -3.95 7.01
N GLN A 88 -3.59 -2.89 7.53
CA GLN A 88 -2.41 -2.98 8.39
C GLN A 88 -2.74 -3.73 9.69
N ALA A 89 -3.88 -3.45 10.33
CA ALA A 89 -4.32 -4.15 11.53
C ALA A 89 -4.48 -5.66 11.29
N ARG A 90 -5.13 -6.05 10.19
CA ARG A 90 -5.28 -7.47 9.80
C ARG A 90 -3.93 -8.14 9.52
N PHE A 91 -3.04 -7.46 8.82
CA PHE A 91 -1.69 -7.97 8.57
C PHE A 91 -0.93 -8.24 9.88
N VAL A 92 -1.04 -7.31 10.85
CA VAL A 92 -0.44 -7.50 12.18
C VAL A 92 -1.10 -8.67 12.91
N GLU A 93 -2.42 -8.79 12.90
CA GLU A 93 -3.13 -9.92 13.52
C GLU A 93 -2.70 -11.28 12.93
N GLU A 94 -2.51 -11.37 11.62
CA GLU A 94 -2.03 -12.57 10.94
C GLU A 94 -0.60 -12.92 11.36
N LEU A 95 0.30 -11.93 11.40
CA LEU A 95 1.67 -12.12 11.90
C LEU A 95 1.68 -12.60 13.35
N GLU A 96 0.84 -12.01 14.20
CA GLU A 96 0.71 -12.40 15.61
C GLU A 96 0.29 -13.86 15.77
N GLU A 97 -0.62 -14.35 14.93
CA GLU A 97 -1.02 -15.75 14.95
C GLU A 97 0.11 -16.67 14.49
N GLN A 98 0.81 -16.31 13.41
CA GLN A 98 1.94 -17.08 12.89
C GLN A 98 3.11 -17.11 13.88
N VAL A 99 3.36 -16.02 14.61
CA VAL A 99 4.35 -15.96 15.68
C VAL A 99 4.03 -16.95 16.80
N LYS A 100 2.75 -17.19 17.13
CA LYS A 100 2.36 -18.22 18.11
C LYS A 100 2.71 -19.64 17.63
N THR A 101 2.73 -19.86 16.32
CA THR A 101 3.20 -21.11 15.72
C THR A 101 4.73 -21.17 15.53
N ASN A 102 5.45 -20.18 16.07
CA ASN A 102 6.91 -20.04 16.00
C ASN A 102 7.45 -19.88 14.58
N ASP A 103 6.69 -19.24 13.68
CA ASP A 103 7.12 -18.98 12.32
C ASP A 103 8.25 -17.91 12.28
N PRO A 104 9.45 -18.22 11.74
CA PRO A 104 10.58 -17.30 11.75
C PRO A 104 10.41 -16.08 10.82
N ASP A 105 9.69 -16.23 9.71
CA ASP A 105 9.42 -15.12 8.78
C ASP A 105 8.46 -14.12 9.43
N ALA A 106 7.41 -14.63 10.06
CA ALA A 106 6.45 -13.80 10.79
C ALA A 106 7.08 -13.08 11.98
N GLN A 107 7.98 -13.76 12.72
CA GLN A 107 8.77 -13.14 13.79
C GLN A 107 9.62 -11.98 13.25
N TYR A 108 10.29 -12.17 12.13
CA TYR A 108 11.11 -11.12 11.52
C TYR A 108 10.26 -9.95 10.97
N GLN A 109 9.15 -10.23 10.31
CA GLN A 109 8.25 -9.20 9.79
C GLN A 109 7.59 -8.39 10.93
N LEU A 110 7.15 -9.05 11.99
CA LEU A 110 6.57 -8.38 13.15
C LEU A 110 7.62 -7.56 13.92
N PHE A 111 8.87 -8.03 13.98
CA PHE A 111 10.00 -7.24 14.48
C PHE A 111 10.14 -5.91 13.73
N MET A 112 10.17 -5.94 12.40
CA MET A 112 10.32 -4.74 11.58
C MET A 112 9.16 -3.76 11.79
N HIS A 113 7.94 -4.30 11.86
CA HIS A 113 6.75 -3.50 12.14
C HIS A 113 6.81 -2.85 13.52
N LEU A 114 7.04 -3.63 14.58
CA LEU A 114 7.07 -3.12 15.96
C LEU A 114 8.23 -2.15 16.20
N HIS A 115 9.38 -2.33 15.56
CA HIS A 115 10.47 -1.35 15.64
C HIS A 115 10.06 0.01 15.03
N SER A 116 9.35 -0.01 13.90
CA SER A 116 8.79 1.21 13.30
C SER A 116 7.75 1.86 14.23
N CYS A 117 6.82 1.08 14.76
CA CYS A 117 5.80 1.56 15.71
C CYS A 117 6.40 2.12 17.00
N ALA A 118 7.43 1.47 17.55
CA ALA A 118 8.15 1.95 18.73
C ALA A 118 8.71 3.36 18.52
N MET A 119 9.23 3.63 17.32
CA MET A 119 9.81 4.92 16.94
C MET A 119 8.76 6.00 16.67
N ALA A 120 7.62 5.61 16.10
CA ALA A 120 6.51 6.52 15.83
C ALA A 120 5.75 6.88 17.12
N ASN A 121 5.50 5.90 17.98
CA ASN A 121 4.66 6.02 19.19
C ASN A 121 5.46 6.26 20.47
N TYR A 122 6.79 6.37 20.38
CA TYR A 122 7.68 6.54 21.53
C TYR A 122 7.50 5.42 22.58
N SER A 123 7.39 4.17 22.12
CA SER A 123 7.05 3.01 22.95
C SER A 123 8.27 2.11 23.20
N LEU A 124 8.78 2.11 24.44
CA LEU A 124 9.84 1.18 24.86
C LEU A 124 9.35 -0.27 24.92
N ALA A 125 8.04 -0.48 25.16
CA ALA A 125 7.45 -1.81 25.19
C ALA A 125 7.51 -2.46 23.80
N ASP A 126 7.12 -1.72 22.76
CA ASP A 126 7.18 -2.20 21.38
C ASP A 126 8.63 -2.45 20.96
N LEU A 127 9.57 -1.59 21.37
CA LEU A 127 11.00 -1.79 21.08
C LEU A 127 11.54 -3.08 21.72
N SER A 128 11.20 -3.33 22.99
CA SER A 128 11.61 -4.55 23.69
C SER A 128 11.01 -5.80 23.08
N ARG A 129 9.76 -5.71 22.61
CA ARG A 129 9.07 -6.82 21.95
C ARG A 129 9.67 -7.11 20.58
N ALA A 130 9.96 -6.06 19.81
CA ALA A 130 10.66 -6.16 18.53
C ALA A 130 11.99 -6.92 18.69
N GLU A 131 12.80 -6.56 19.69
CA GLU A 131 14.06 -7.26 19.99
C GLU A 131 13.86 -8.75 20.27
N SER A 132 12.84 -9.08 21.06
CA SER A 132 12.56 -10.47 21.43
C SER A 132 12.22 -11.32 20.19
N LEU A 133 11.45 -10.75 19.25
CA LEU A 133 11.10 -11.40 17.99
C LEU A 133 12.30 -11.53 17.05
N LEU A 134 13.15 -10.50 16.98
CA LEU A 134 14.40 -10.56 16.22
C LEU A 134 15.29 -11.70 16.71
N LEU A 135 15.48 -11.82 18.03
CA LEU A 135 16.28 -12.88 18.62
C LEU A 135 15.66 -14.28 18.40
N ALA A 136 14.33 -14.39 18.43
CA ALA A 136 13.64 -15.64 18.11
C ALA A 136 13.84 -16.06 16.65
N ALA A 137 13.70 -15.14 15.70
CA ALA A 137 13.94 -15.42 14.28
C ALA A 137 15.42 -15.78 14.02
N VAL A 138 16.36 -15.11 14.69
CA VAL A 138 17.80 -15.44 14.65
C VAL A 138 18.06 -16.86 15.16
N ALA A 139 17.44 -17.26 16.26
CA ALA A 139 17.62 -18.60 16.83
C ALA A 139 17.16 -19.71 15.86
N GLN A 140 16.27 -19.38 14.92
CA GLN A 140 15.79 -20.27 13.86
C GLN A 140 16.60 -20.17 12.56
N GLY A 141 17.63 -19.31 12.51
CA GLY A 141 18.50 -19.14 11.35
C GLY A 141 17.93 -18.28 10.23
N HIS A 142 16.94 -17.43 10.51
CA HIS A 142 16.36 -16.53 9.50
C HIS A 142 17.41 -15.52 8.98
N GLU A 143 17.70 -15.54 7.68
CA GLU A 143 18.79 -14.78 7.06
C GLU A 143 18.65 -13.26 7.27
N GLY A 144 17.46 -12.71 7.06
CA GLY A 144 17.20 -11.29 7.26
C GLY A 144 17.33 -10.86 8.74
N ALA A 145 17.04 -11.78 9.66
CA ALA A 145 17.13 -11.53 11.09
C ALA A 145 18.59 -11.52 11.55
N LEU A 146 19.40 -12.45 11.03
CA LEU A 146 20.85 -12.49 11.25
C LEU A 146 21.52 -11.18 10.77
N SER A 147 21.19 -10.73 9.56
CA SER A 147 21.72 -9.46 9.03
C SER A 147 21.28 -8.25 9.85
N SER A 148 20.02 -8.22 10.28
CA SER A 148 19.51 -7.13 11.12
C SER A 148 20.16 -7.11 12.51
N LEU A 149 20.49 -8.27 13.07
CA LEU A 149 21.11 -8.39 14.39
C LEU A 149 22.50 -7.73 14.45
N GLU A 150 23.26 -7.73 13.34
CA GLU A 150 24.59 -7.11 13.29
C GLU A 150 24.56 -5.62 13.67
N ASN A 151 23.53 -4.91 13.19
CA ASN A 151 23.37 -3.48 13.42
C ASN A 151 22.41 -3.16 14.57
N TRP A 152 21.70 -4.16 15.08
CA TRP A 152 20.65 -3.99 16.08
C TRP A 152 21.10 -3.23 17.34
N PRO A 153 22.28 -3.50 17.96
CA PRO A 153 22.69 -2.77 19.16
C PRO A 153 22.79 -1.25 18.95
N ILE A 154 23.25 -0.83 17.77
CA ILE A 154 23.37 0.59 17.41
C ILE A 154 21.98 1.18 17.17
N LEU A 155 21.15 0.50 16.38
CA LEU A 155 19.79 0.93 16.06
C LEU A 155 18.92 1.05 17.31
N LYS A 156 18.97 0.05 18.20
CA LYS A 156 18.27 0.05 19.49
C LYS A 156 18.70 1.23 20.36
N ALA A 157 20.00 1.49 20.50
CA ALA A 157 20.48 2.60 21.31
C ALA A 157 20.02 3.96 20.76
N MET A 158 19.95 4.13 19.43
CA MET A 158 19.39 5.32 18.79
C MET A 158 17.87 5.41 19.02
N ALA A 159 17.17 4.29 18.90
CA ALA A 159 15.73 4.21 19.13
C ALA A 159 15.37 4.58 20.58
N GLU A 160 16.04 3.99 21.57
CA GLU A 160 15.85 4.31 22.98
C GLU A 160 16.08 5.79 23.28
N LYS A 161 17.12 6.40 22.69
CA LYS A 161 17.39 7.83 22.85
C LYS A 161 16.25 8.67 22.29
N ARG A 162 15.79 8.36 21.07
CA ARG A 162 14.67 9.07 20.43
C ARG A 162 13.38 8.92 21.24
N ILE A 163 13.07 7.70 21.66
CA ILE A 163 11.89 7.38 22.46
C ILE A 163 11.89 8.18 23.77
N LYS A 164 13.01 8.18 24.51
CA LYS A 164 13.16 8.94 25.76
C LYS A 164 13.06 10.46 25.55
N ARG A 165 13.44 10.95 24.38
CA ARG A 165 13.36 12.37 24.02
C ARG A 165 11.92 12.84 23.77
N GLY A 166 11.04 11.93 23.36
CA GLY A 166 9.64 12.23 23.07
C GLY A 166 9.43 13.07 21.79
N PRO A 167 8.18 13.46 21.51
CA PRO A 167 7.80 14.15 20.28
C PRO A 167 8.21 15.64 20.19
N GLU A 168 8.63 16.26 21.30
CA GLU A 168 8.82 17.72 21.40
C GLU A 168 10.27 18.22 21.21
N ALA A 169 11.09 17.50 20.45
CA ALA A 169 12.53 17.80 20.35
C ALA A 169 13.12 17.80 18.94
#